data_AF-A0AAD9RUH5-F1
#
_entry.id   AF-A0AAD9RUH5-F1
#
_cell.length_a   1.000
_cell.length_b   1.000
_cell.length_c   1.000
_cell.angle_alpha   90.00
_cell.angle_beta   90.00
_cell.angle_gamma   90.00
#
_symmetry.space_group_name_H-M   'P 1'
#
loop_
_entity.id
_entity.type
_entity.pdbx_description
1 polymer ?
#
loop_
_entity_poly.entity_id
_entity_poly.type
_entity_poly.pdbx_seq_one_letter_code
_entity_poly.pdbx_strand_id
1 'polypeptide(L)'
;MIRTCVFKEIINNIVKTREQQSYRFIASLPKQDLKNDNSLIDKDTPNITINPYTKEKQKCILCKLKIEPDYKNVRLLSQFQSRYTGRIYGKHITGLCKYQQMRVESEILKAQNAGLMGYFTKDPKYVNDPPLFDPSRPVKPHNY
;
A
#
# COMPACT_ATOMS: atom_id res chain seq x y z
N MET A 1 -6.63 -27.51 -20.28
CA MET A 1 -5.45 -26.63 -20.13
C MET A 1 -5.06 -25.92 -21.44
N ILE A 2 -6.00 -25.48 -22.29
CA ILE A 2 -5.67 -24.88 -23.62
C ILE A 2 -6.11 -23.40 -23.74
N ARG A 3 -6.91 -22.89 -22.78
CA ARG A 3 -7.55 -21.56 -22.87
C ARG A 3 -6.73 -20.35 -22.39
N THR A 4 -5.53 -20.54 -21.84
CA THR A 4 -4.70 -19.44 -21.30
C THR A 4 -3.57 -18.97 -22.22
N CYS A 5 -3.17 -19.76 -23.21
CA CYS A 5 -2.09 -19.40 -24.15
C CYS A 5 -2.59 -18.43 -25.24
N VAL A 6 -3.74 -18.73 -25.86
CA VAL A 6 -4.33 -17.90 -26.92
C VAL A 6 -4.65 -16.49 -26.44
N PHE A 7 -5.11 -16.35 -25.19
CA PHE A 7 -5.42 -15.04 -24.61
C PHE A 7 -4.18 -14.20 -24.33
N LYS A 8 -3.05 -14.82 -23.93
CA LYS A 8 -1.75 -14.15 -23.78
C LYS A 8 -1.21 -13.65 -25.12
N GLU A 9 -1.37 -14.42 -26.19
CA GLU A 9 -0.95 -14.02 -27.54
C GLU A 9 -1.76 -12.84 -28.07
N ILE A 10 -3.08 -12.82 -27.86
CA ILE A 10 -3.95 -11.71 -28.27
C ILE A 10 -3.59 -10.42 -27.53
N ILE A 11 -3.38 -10.46 -26.21
CA ILE A 11 -2.98 -9.28 -25.43
C ILE A 11 -1.60 -8.76 -25.88
N ASN A 12 -0.64 -9.65 -26.13
CA ASN A 12 0.68 -9.27 -26.62
C ASN A 12 0.62 -8.63 -28.03
N ASN A 13 -0.27 -9.11 -28.90
CA ASN A 13 -0.49 -8.53 -30.23
C ASN A 13 -1.19 -7.15 -30.18
N ILE A 14 -2.08 -6.93 -29.21
CA ILE A 14 -2.72 -5.62 -28.97
C ILE A 14 -1.72 -4.60 -28.42
N VAL A 15 -0.85 -5.01 -27.49
CA VAL A 15 0.22 -4.14 -26.96
C VAL A 15 1.21 -3.76 -28.07
N LYS A 16 1.62 -4.73 -28.91
CA LYS A 16 2.51 -4.48 -30.05
C LYS A 16 1.92 -3.50 -31.06
N THR A 17 0.65 -3.67 -31.47
CA THR A 17 -0.01 -2.77 -32.44
C THR A 17 -0.20 -1.34 -31.90
N ARG A 18 -0.35 -1.16 -30.58
CA ARG A 18 -0.38 0.17 -29.93
C ARG A 18 0.98 0.87 -29.91
N GLU A 19 2.06 0.14 -29.65
CA GLU A 19 3.41 0.68 -29.84
C GLU A 19 3.59 1.11 -31.31
N GLN A 20 3.03 0.36 -32.27
CA GLN A 20 3.13 0.68 -33.69
C GLN A 20 2.47 1.96 -34.17
N GLN A 21 1.35 2.34 -33.56
CA GLN A 21 0.66 3.58 -33.90
C GLN A 21 1.31 4.80 -33.24
N SER A 22 2.00 4.63 -32.11
CA SER A 22 2.68 5.72 -31.39
C SER A 22 3.90 6.27 -32.14
N TYR A 23 4.67 5.43 -32.83
CA TYR A 23 5.90 5.85 -33.52
C TYR A 23 5.66 6.42 -34.93
N ARG A 24 4.47 6.29 -35.51
CA ARG A 24 4.15 6.91 -36.81
C ARG A 24 3.85 8.41 -36.70
N PHE A 25 3.38 8.88 -35.55
CA PHE A 25 3.14 10.30 -35.29
C PHE A 25 4.42 11.08 -34.94
N ILE A 26 5.46 10.40 -34.44
CA ILE A 26 6.74 11.03 -34.05
C ILE A 26 7.64 11.26 -35.26
N ALA A 27 7.44 10.52 -36.36
CA ALA A 27 8.27 10.60 -37.56
C ALA A 27 8.05 11.87 -38.43
N SER A 28 7.02 12.68 -38.14
CA SER A 28 6.73 13.92 -38.88
C SER A 28 7.22 15.20 -38.18
N LEU A 29 7.84 15.10 -37.01
CA LEU A 29 8.43 16.26 -36.32
C LEU A 29 9.81 16.56 -36.89
N PRO A 30 10.10 17.82 -37.32
CA PRO A 30 11.43 18.19 -37.76
C PRO A 30 12.42 17.92 -36.63
N LYS A 31 13.55 17.27 -36.96
CA LYS A 31 14.69 17.13 -36.05
C LYS A 31 15.20 18.52 -35.71
N GLN A 32 14.72 19.08 -34.60
CA GLN A 32 15.31 20.27 -34.03
C GLN A 32 16.60 19.82 -33.34
N ASP A 33 17.73 20.28 -33.87
CA ASP A 33 19.05 20.00 -33.32
C ASP A 33 19.09 20.40 -31.85
N LEU A 34 19.33 19.41 -30.97
CA LEU A 34 19.60 19.65 -29.56
C LEU A 34 21.00 20.25 -29.44
N LYS A 35 21.13 21.55 -29.71
CA LYS A 35 22.30 22.32 -29.30
C LYS A 35 22.25 22.47 -27.78
N ASN A 36 23.17 21.79 -27.11
CA ASN A 36 23.37 21.86 -25.67
C ASN A 36 24.06 23.19 -25.31
N ASP A 37 23.32 24.30 -25.46
CA ASP A 37 23.78 25.62 -25.07
C ASP A 37 23.43 25.85 -23.60
N ASN A 38 24.29 25.41 -22.69
CA ASN A 38 24.15 25.58 -21.24
C ASN A 38 24.34 27.04 -20.74
N SER A 39 24.05 28.05 -21.56
CA SER A 39 24.39 29.45 -21.24
C SER A 39 23.27 30.47 -21.49
N LEU A 40 22.00 30.04 -21.55
CA LEU A 40 20.83 30.95 -21.65
C LEU A 40 19.61 30.39 -20.89
N ILE A 41 19.81 29.86 -19.69
CA ILE A 41 18.68 29.65 -18.78
C ILE A 41 18.40 31.01 -18.14
N ASP A 42 17.46 31.76 -18.69
CA ASP A 42 16.92 32.96 -18.06
C ASP A 42 16.57 32.64 -16.61
N LYS A 43 17.13 33.41 -15.67
CA LYS A 43 17.01 33.18 -14.21
C LYS A 43 15.56 33.19 -13.71
N ASP A 44 14.65 33.73 -14.51
CA ASP A 44 13.22 33.87 -14.21
C ASP A 44 12.34 32.76 -14.82
N THR A 45 12.93 31.77 -15.51
CA THR A 45 12.18 30.62 -16.00
C THR A 45 11.83 29.66 -14.85
N PRO A 46 10.57 29.20 -14.74
CA PRO A 46 10.16 28.34 -13.63
C PRO A 46 10.84 26.97 -13.74
N ASN A 47 11.53 26.58 -12.68
CA ASN A 47 12.14 25.25 -12.59
C ASN A 47 11.07 24.17 -12.31
N ILE A 48 10.93 23.21 -13.21
CA ILE A 48 9.88 22.16 -13.20
C ILE A 48 10.37 20.87 -12.49
N THR A 49 11.60 20.80 -11.99
CA THR A 49 12.21 19.51 -11.58
C THR A 49 11.45 18.78 -10.47
N ILE A 50 11.01 19.47 -9.41
CA ILE A 50 10.34 18.86 -8.25
C ILE A 50 9.35 19.87 -7.66
N ASN A 51 8.13 19.44 -7.35
CA ASN A 51 7.13 20.30 -6.71
C ASN A 51 7.52 20.62 -5.24
N PRO A 52 7.81 21.89 -4.89
CA PRO A 52 8.23 22.29 -3.55
C PRO A 52 7.12 22.19 -2.48
N TYR A 53 5.84 22.14 -2.87
CA TYR A 53 4.70 22.04 -1.95
C TYR A 53 4.29 20.59 -1.63
N THR A 54 5.09 19.61 -2.07
CA THR A 54 4.79 18.19 -1.85
C THR A 54 4.96 17.83 -0.39
N LYS A 55 3.84 17.51 0.29
CA LYS A 55 3.87 17.02 1.67
C LYS A 55 4.52 15.63 1.73
N GLU A 56 5.19 15.36 2.84
CA GLU A 56 5.76 14.03 3.09
C GLU A 56 4.69 12.95 3.11
N LYS A 57 5.02 11.77 2.60
CA LYS A 57 4.12 10.62 2.59
C LYS A 57 3.85 10.16 4.03
N GLN A 58 2.58 10.09 4.39
CA GLN A 58 2.18 9.57 5.69
C GLN A 58 2.54 8.08 5.82
N LYS A 59 3.26 7.74 6.90
CA LYS A 59 3.68 6.37 7.21
C LYS A 59 2.74 5.74 8.25
N CYS A 60 2.58 4.41 8.17
CA CYS A 60 1.84 3.62 9.15
C CYS A 60 2.56 3.58 10.52
N ILE A 61 1.85 3.27 11.61
CA ILE A 61 2.43 3.21 12.96
C ILE A 61 3.58 2.21 13.03
N LEU A 62 3.38 0.99 12.53
CA LEU A 62 4.41 -0.06 12.49
C LEU A 62 5.64 0.34 11.66
N CYS A 63 5.40 1.05 10.55
CA CYS A 63 6.44 1.53 9.63
C CYS A 63 7.28 2.65 10.26
N LYS A 64 6.63 3.54 11.03
CA LYS A 64 7.29 4.63 11.76
C LYS A 64 8.19 4.08 12.87
N LEU A 65 7.67 3.10 13.62
CA LEU A 65 8.36 2.48 14.74
C LEU A 65 9.32 1.35 14.33
N LYS A 66 9.32 0.95 13.05
CA LYS A 66 10.09 -0.20 12.51
C LYS A 66 9.84 -1.50 13.28
N ILE A 67 8.61 -1.71 13.71
CA ILE A 67 8.20 -2.92 14.44
C ILE A 67 7.76 -3.97 13.44
N GLU A 68 8.33 -5.16 13.54
CA GLU A 68 7.88 -6.33 12.80
C GLU A 68 6.87 -7.13 13.64
N PRO A 69 5.70 -7.49 13.08
CA PRO A 69 4.74 -8.33 13.78
C PRO A 69 5.23 -9.79 13.78
N ASP A 70 5.17 -10.43 14.94
CA ASP A 70 5.50 -11.84 15.17
C ASP A 70 4.35 -12.54 15.90
N TYR A 71 3.97 -13.75 15.48
CA TYR A 71 2.92 -14.56 16.12
C TYR A 71 3.16 -14.85 17.62
N LYS A 72 4.42 -14.81 18.06
CA LYS A 72 4.81 -15.00 19.47
C LYS A 72 4.43 -13.80 20.34
N ASN A 73 4.35 -12.60 19.77
CA ASN A 73 4.02 -11.39 20.51
C ASN A 73 2.51 -11.16 20.55
N VAL A 74 1.85 -11.96 21.40
CA VAL A 74 0.39 -11.91 21.57
C VAL A 74 -0.07 -10.53 22.03
N ARG A 75 0.68 -9.84 22.89
CA ARG A 75 0.30 -8.52 23.42
C ARG A 75 0.14 -7.48 22.32
N LEU A 76 1.03 -7.48 21.32
CA LEU A 76 0.94 -6.60 20.16
C LEU A 76 -0.24 -6.97 19.27
N LEU A 77 -0.37 -8.25 18.92
CA LEU A 77 -1.40 -8.75 18.01
C LEU A 77 -2.81 -8.56 18.57
N SER A 78 -2.96 -8.73 19.89
CA SER A 78 -4.21 -8.54 20.63
C SER A 78 -4.78 -7.12 20.48
N GLN A 79 -3.94 -6.10 20.22
CA GLN A 79 -4.42 -4.73 19.96
C GLN A 79 -5.16 -4.58 18.63
N PHE A 80 -4.91 -5.48 17.67
CA PHE A 80 -5.59 -5.48 16.36
C PHE A 80 -6.90 -6.27 16.37
N GLN A 81 -7.32 -6.78 17.53
CA GLN A 81 -8.52 -7.57 17.73
C GLN A 81 -9.60 -6.80 18.50
N SER A 82 -10.86 -7.00 18.13
CA SER A 82 -12.03 -6.51 18.88
C SER A 82 -12.10 -7.18 20.26
N ARG A 83 -12.29 -6.36 21.30
CA ARG A 83 -12.39 -6.82 22.70
C ARG A 83 -13.45 -7.91 22.90
N TYR A 84 -14.65 -7.70 22.36
CA TYR A 84 -15.81 -8.58 22.61
C TYR A 84 -16.00 -9.68 21.56
N THR A 85 -15.56 -9.44 20.32
CA THR A 85 -15.90 -10.31 19.18
C THR A 85 -14.73 -11.12 18.66
N GLY A 86 -13.51 -10.79 19.09
CA GLY A 86 -12.32 -11.47 18.58
C GLY A 86 -12.02 -11.20 17.10
N ARG A 87 -12.79 -10.33 16.44
CA ARG A 87 -12.63 -9.97 15.02
C ARG A 87 -11.42 -9.06 14.84
N ILE A 88 -10.63 -9.35 13.80
CA ILE A 88 -9.49 -8.53 13.42
C ILE A 88 -10.00 -7.22 12.80
N TYR A 89 -9.46 -6.09 13.23
CA TYR A 89 -9.81 -4.79 12.65
C TYR A 89 -9.31 -4.67 11.21
N GLY A 90 -10.18 -4.17 10.33
CA GLY A 90 -9.83 -3.91 8.95
C GLY A 90 -8.97 -2.66 8.77
N LYS A 91 -8.35 -2.55 7.59
CA LYS A 91 -7.47 -1.42 7.21
C LYS A 91 -8.09 -0.03 7.39
N HIS A 92 -9.40 0.10 7.20
CA HIS A 92 -10.10 1.38 7.33
C HIS A 92 -10.13 1.91 8.77
N ILE A 93 -9.99 1.01 9.76
CA ILE A 93 -9.87 1.35 11.18
C ILE A 93 -8.40 1.52 11.55
N THR A 94 -7.56 0.53 11.22
CA THR A 94 -6.14 0.51 11.67
C THR A 94 -5.26 1.53 10.96
N GLY A 95 -5.61 1.95 9.73
CA GLY A 95 -4.79 2.86 8.94
C GLY A 95 -3.42 2.29 8.53
N LEU A 96 -3.23 0.96 8.61
CA LEU A 96 -1.97 0.33 8.22
C LEU A 96 -1.76 0.29 6.70
N CYS A 97 -0.50 0.19 6.29
CA CYS A 97 -0.15 -0.13 4.91
C CYS A 97 -0.69 -1.53 4.55
N LYS A 98 -1.05 -1.76 3.28
CA LYS A 98 -1.60 -3.05 2.83
C LYS A 98 -0.68 -4.22 3.18
N TYR A 99 0.62 -4.04 2.97
CA TYR A 99 1.64 -5.05 3.31
C TYR A 99 1.64 -5.40 4.80
N GLN A 100 1.67 -4.39 5.68
CA GLN A 100 1.68 -4.62 7.13
C GLN A 100 0.37 -5.21 7.64
N GLN A 101 -0.77 -4.79 7.08
CA GLN A 101 -2.07 -5.36 7.42
C GLN A 101 -2.11 -6.86 7.12
N MET A 102 -1.69 -7.28 5.91
CA MET A 102 -1.62 -8.70 5.56
C MET A 102 -0.67 -9.48 6.47
N ARG A 103 0.49 -8.88 6.83
CA ARG A 103 1.45 -9.50 7.74
C ARG A 103 0.81 -9.73 9.12
N VAL A 104 0.21 -8.69 9.71
CA VAL A 104 -0.51 -8.78 10.99
C VAL A 104 -1.61 -9.84 10.96
N GLU A 105 -2.45 -9.87 9.91
CA GLU A 105 -3.51 -10.88 9.75
C GLU A 105 -2.94 -12.30 9.72
N SER A 106 -1.86 -12.53 8.96
CA SER A 106 -1.21 -13.84 8.90
C SER A 106 -0.56 -14.26 10.23
N GLU A 107 0.07 -13.34 10.96
CA GLU A 107 0.66 -13.63 12.27
C GLU A 107 -0.41 -13.88 13.34
N ILE A 108 -1.54 -13.17 13.28
CA ILE A 108 -2.71 -13.45 14.13
C ILE A 108 -3.23 -14.86 13.89
N LEU A 109 -3.42 -15.25 12.63
CA LEU A 109 -3.89 -16.59 12.29
C LEU A 109 -2.91 -17.67 12.76
N LYS A 110 -1.60 -17.43 12.61
CA LYS A 110 -0.56 -18.33 13.16
C LYS A 110 -0.64 -18.43 14.68
N ALA A 111 -0.80 -17.31 15.39
CA ALA A 111 -0.89 -17.28 16.86
C ALA A 111 -2.14 -18.01 17.36
N GLN A 112 -3.27 -17.82 16.68
CA GLN A 112 -4.53 -18.52 16.97
C GLN A 112 -4.40 -20.03 16.75
N ASN A 113 -3.84 -20.45 15.61
CA ASN A 113 -3.61 -21.86 15.30
C ASN A 113 -2.61 -22.52 16.26
N ALA A 114 -1.64 -21.77 16.77
CA ALA A 114 -0.69 -22.23 17.78
C ALA A 114 -1.28 -22.26 19.21
N GLY A 115 -2.52 -21.79 19.40
CA GLY A 115 -3.17 -21.73 20.72
C GLY A 115 -2.63 -20.62 21.63
N LEU A 116 -1.88 -19.67 21.10
CA LEU A 116 -1.32 -18.54 21.87
C LEU A 116 -2.32 -17.39 22.05
N MET A 117 -3.34 -17.30 21.19
CA MET A 117 -4.33 -16.23 21.18
C MET A 117 -5.75 -16.76 20.91
N GLY A 118 -6.76 -16.17 21.54
CA GLY A 118 -8.16 -16.55 21.36
C GLY A 118 -8.77 -16.18 20.00
N TYR A 119 -9.72 -17.00 19.53
CA TYR A 119 -10.50 -16.74 18.30
C TYR A 119 -11.67 -15.80 18.54
N PHE A 120 -12.47 -16.06 19.58
CA PHE A 120 -13.76 -15.38 19.81
C PHE A 120 -13.66 -14.15 20.72
N THR A 121 -12.69 -14.13 21.62
CA THR A 121 -12.53 -13.07 22.61
C THR A 121 -11.06 -12.74 22.78
N LYS A 122 -10.77 -11.46 23.05
CA LYS A 122 -9.44 -10.99 23.43
C LYS A 122 -9.05 -11.55 24.80
N ASP A 123 -7.78 -11.85 25.02
CA ASP A 123 -7.32 -12.28 26.35
C ASP A 123 -7.58 -11.20 27.40
N PRO A 124 -8.20 -11.52 28.56
CA PRO A 124 -8.51 -10.55 29.60
C PRO A 124 -7.30 -9.73 30.07
N LYS A 125 -6.11 -10.34 30.05
CA LYS A 125 -4.84 -9.69 30.42
C LYS A 125 -4.52 -8.46 29.57
N TYR A 126 -4.92 -8.43 28.30
CA TYR A 126 -4.59 -7.37 27.35
C TYR A 126 -5.78 -6.44 27.06
N VAL A 127 -6.93 -6.62 27.72
CA VAL A 127 -8.13 -5.79 27.49
C VAL A 127 -7.90 -4.32 27.89
N ASN A 128 -7.17 -4.11 28.98
CA ASN A 128 -6.93 -2.79 29.57
C ASN A 128 -5.70 -2.08 29.00
N ASP A 129 -5.02 -2.66 28.01
CA ASP A 129 -3.95 -1.95 27.30
C ASP A 129 -4.52 -0.70 26.59
N PRO A 130 -3.73 0.39 26.48
CA PRO A 130 -4.16 1.59 25.79
C PRO A 130 -4.50 1.27 24.33
N PRO A 131 -5.71 1.60 23.84
CA PRO A 131 -6.11 1.27 22.48
C PRO A 131 -5.29 2.09 21.48
N LEU A 132 -4.77 1.42 20.44
CA LEU A 132 -4.10 2.09 19.32
C LEU A 132 -5.09 2.71 18.33
N PHE A 133 -6.30 2.18 18.28
CA PHE A 133 -7.32 2.53 17.30
C PHE A 133 -8.69 2.62 17.96
N ASP A 134 -9.48 3.59 17.51
CA ASP A 134 -10.88 3.74 17.91
C ASP A 134 -11.79 3.22 16.80
N PRO A 135 -12.50 2.09 17.00
CA PRO A 135 -13.38 1.52 15.99
C PRO A 135 -14.57 2.43 15.63
N SER A 136 -14.97 3.33 16.53
CA SER A 136 -16.05 4.29 16.32
C SER A 136 -15.66 5.43 15.37
N ARG A 137 -14.35 5.70 15.19
CA ARG A 137 -13.84 6.79 14.34
C ARG A 137 -12.81 6.25 13.35
N PRO A 138 -13.25 5.51 12.32
CA PRO A 138 -12.35 4.95 11.31
C PRO A 138 -11.68 6.06 10.49
N VAL A 139 -10.44 5.81 10.05
CA VAL A 139 -9.63 6.73 9.25
C VAL A 139 -10.24 6.94 7.86
N LYS A 140 -10.85 5.90 7.30
CA LYS A 140 -11.56 5.95 6.02
C LYS A 140 -13.00 5.47 6.24
N PRO A 141 -14.02 6.13 5.67
CA PRO A 141 -15.38 5.60 5.70
C PRO A 141 -15.43 4.21 5.05
N HIS A 142 -16.37 3.38 5.49
CA HIS A 142 -16.66 2.14 4.78
C HIS A 142 -17.34 2.43 3.44
N ASN A 143 -17.20 1.52 2.49
CA ASN A 143 -17.72 1.69 1.12
C ASN A 143 -19.25 1.44 0.99
N TYR A 144 -19.96 1.22 2.09
CA TYR A 144 -21.40 0.95 2.09
C TYR A 144 -22.19 2.10 2.71
#